data_AF-A0A192D8L8-F1
#
_entry.id   AF-A0A192D8L8-F1
#
_cell.length_a   1.000
_cell.length_b   1.000
_cell.length_c   1.000
_cell.angle_alpha   90.00
_cell.angle_beta   90.00
_cell.angle_gamma   90.00
#
_symmetry.space_group_name_H-M   'P 1'
#
loop_
_entity.id
_entity.type
_entity.pdbx_description
1 polymer ?
#
loop_
_entity_poly.entity_id
_entity_poly.type
_entity_poly.pdbx_seq_one_letter_code
_entity_poly.pdbx_strand_id
1 'polypeptide(L)' 'MGGYHDGVQSDPIEDPAFGKLLLLQLASDDAMDWCWGDGGAYYFWIRPEHLAAGDFSQVEVWLECH' A
#
# COMPACT_ATOMS: atom_id res chain seq x y z
N MET A 1 -1.04 6.44 -6.28
CA MET A 1 -0.80 5.30 -7.19
C MET A 1 0.69 5.24 -7.47
N GLY A 2 1.31 4.08 -7.24
CA GLY A 2 2.78 3.98 -7.27
C GLY A 2 3.46 4.77 -6.14
N GLY A 3 4.78 4.91 -6.28
CA GLY A 3 5.63 5.66 -5.36
C GLY A 3 6.21 4.80 -4.26
N TYR A 4 6.62 5.45 -3.18
CA TYR A 4 7.19 4.80 -2.02
C TYR A 4 6.13 4.58 -0.95
N HIS A 5 6.30 3.50 -0.19
CA HIS A 5 5.46 3.23 0.97
C HIS A 5 5.74 4.26 2.07
N ASP A 6 4.69 4.95 2.51
CA ASP A 6 4.72 5.90 3.62
C ASP A 6 4.00 5.28 4.82
N GLY A 7 4.74 4.51 5.63
CA GLY A 7 4.21 3.70 6.72
C GLY A 7 3.71 4.53 7.89
N VAL A 8 2.56 4.14 8.46
CA VAL A 8 2.05 4.73 9.71
C VAL A 8 2.80 4.17 10.92
N GLN A 9 3.16 2.89 10.87
CA GLN A 9 3.89 2.18 11.93
C GLN A 9 5.30 1.78 11.51
N SER A 10 5.50 1.41 10.24
CA SER A 10 6.80 0.94 9.75
C SER A 10 7.59 2.05 9.04
N ASP A 11 8.92 1.88 8.97
CA ASP A 11 9.77 2.79 8.19
C ASP A 11 9.39 2.78 6.71
N PRO A 12 9.56 3.90 5.97
CA PRO A 12 9.31 3.92 4.54
C PRO A 12 10.10 2.85 3.79
N ILE A 13 9.42 2.16 2.87
CA ILE A 13 10.01 1.07 2.10
C ILE A 13 10.16 1.51 0.65
N GLU A 14 11.39 1.42 0.13
CA GLU A 14 11.65 1.60 -1.30
C GLU A 14 11.45 0.31 -2.11
N ASP A 15 10.75 0.47 -3.23
CA ASP A 15 10.25 -0.59 -4.10
C ASP A 15 11.29 -1.69 -4.48
N PRO A 16 12.53 -1.37 -4.89
CA PRO A 16 13.49 -2.39 -5.27
C PRO A 16 14.00 -3.25 -4.09
N ALA A 17 13.92 -2.76 -2.86
CA ALA A 17 14.44 -3.46 -1.67
C ALA A 17 13.47 -4.52 -1.14
N PHE A 18 12.17 -4.35 -1.38
CA PHE A 18 11.11 -5.21 -0.85
C PHE A 18 10.72 -6.35 -1.80
N GLY A 19 11.06 -6.23 -3.08
CA GLY A 19 10.74 -7.22 -4.12
C GLY A 19 9.28 -7.19 -4.58
N LYS A 20 8.54 -6.13 -4.24
CA LYS A 20 7.16 -5.87 -4.66
C LYS A 20 6.94 -4.37 -4.84
N LEU A 21 6.11 -4.05 -5.84
CA LEU A 21 5.68 -2.70 -6.18
C LEU A 21 4.48 -2.26 -5.35
N LEU A 22 4.51 -1.01 -4.88
CA LEU A 22 3.34 -0.37 -4.29
C LEU A 22 2.38 0.04 -5.41
N LEU A 23 1.21 -0.58 -5.48
CA LEU A 23 0.17 -0.21 -6.43
C LEU A 23 -0.58 1.04 -5.99
N LEU A 24 -1.03 1.03 -4.75
CA LEU A 24 -1.93 2.02 -4.19
C LEU A 24 -1.71 2.09 -2.67
N GLN A 25 -1.84 3.29 -2.13
CA GLN A 25 -2.02 3.50 -0.71
C GLN A 25 -3.23 4.42 -0.49
N LEU A 26 -4.01 4.11 0.55
CA LEU A 26 -5.21 4.85 0.94
C LEU A 26 -5.10 5.19 2.42
N ALA A 27 -4.75 6.44 2.71
CA ALA A 27 -4.76 6.96 4.07
C ALA A 27 -6.19 7.23 4.55
N SER A 28 -6.35 7.40 5.85
CA SER A 28 -7.53 8.07 6.41
C SER A 28 -7.54 9.52 5.93
N ASP A 29 -8.72 10.05 5.62
CA ASP A 29 -8.91 11.37 5.01
C ASP A 29 -10.27 11.94 5.41
N ASP A 30 -10.27 13.03 6.17
CA ASP A 30 -11.48 13.68 6.69
C ASP A 30 -12.33 14.30 5.57
N ALA A 31 -11.73 14.80 4.48
CA ALA A 31 -12.49 15.41 3.39
C ALA A 31 -13.28 14.37 2.59
N MET A 32 -12.83 13.11 2.64
CA MET A 32 -13.47 11.97 2.00
C MET A 32 -14.30 11.12 2.99
N ASP A 33 -14.34 11.51 4.28
CA ASP A 33 -14.92 10.75 5.39
C ASP A 33 -14.35 9.31 5.49
N TRP A 34 -13.05 9.13 5.22
CA TRP A 34 -12.36 7.84 5.32
C TRP A 34 -11.62 7.71 6.64
N CYS A 35 -11.88 6.62 7.36
CA CYS A 35 -11.18 6.28 8.60
C CYS A 35 -10.87 4.78 8.65
N TRP A 36 -9.59 4.46 8.79
CA TRP A 36 -9.09 3.08 8.85
C TRP A 36 -8.53 2.78 10.24
N GLY A 37 -9.33 2.16 11.11
CA GLY A 37 -8.92 1.94 12.50
C GLY A 37 -8.76 3.27 13.24
N ASP A 38 -7.61 3.48 13.89
CA ASP A 38 -7.25 4.75 14.55
C ASP A 38 -6.40 5.62 13.61
N GLY A 39 -7.01 6.15 12.55
CA GLY A 39 -6.34 7.06 11.60
C GLY A 39 -5.28 6.40 10.72
N GLY A 40 -5.40 5.11 10.45
CA GLY A 40 -4.43 4.31 9.69
C GLY A 40 -4.49 4.47 8.17
N ALA A 41 -3.83 3.54 7.46
CA ALA A 41 -3.76 3.48 6.00
C ALA A 41 -3.70 2.04 5.47
N TYR A 42 -4.29 1.84 4.29
CA TYR A 42 -4.15 0.60 3.51
C TYR A 42 -3.04 0.73 2.47
N TYR A 43 -2.28 -0.35 2.27
CA TYR A 43 -1.22 -0.46 1.26
C TYR A 43 -1.44 -1.71 0.41
N PHE A 44 -1.38 -1.55 -0.91
CA PHE A 44 -1.61 -2.62 -1.88
C PHE A 44 -0.31 -2.92 -2.62
N TRP A 45 0.15 -4.16 -2.52
CA TRP A 45 1.45 -4.60 -3.01
C TRP A 45 1.30 -5.66 -4.10
N ILE A 46 2.14 -5.59 -5.13
CA ILE A 46 2.14 -6.58 -6.22
C ILE A 46 3.57 -6.95 -6.62
N ARG A 47 3.76 -8.19 -7.05
CA ARG A 47 5.01 -8.61 -7.70
C ARG A 47 5.10 -8.01 -9.11
N PRO A 48 6.26 -7.51 -9.56
CA PRO A 48 6.42 -6.92 -10.90
C PRO A 48 5.93 -7.84 -12.04
N GLU A 49 6.20 -9.15 -11.93
CA GLU A 49 5.80 -10.17 -12.91
C GLU A 49 4.27 -10.30 -13.05
N HIS A 50 3.53 -10.13 -11.95
CA HIS A 50 2.07 -10.22 -11.95
C HIS A 50 1.45 -8.94 -12.51
N LEU A 51 2.03 -7.77 -12.19
CA LEU A 51 1.63 -6.50 -12.80
C LEU A 51 1.83 -6.52 -14.32
N ALA A 52 2.97 -7.04 -14.79
CA ALA A 52 3.26 -7.18 -16.21
C ALA A 52 2.27 -8.11 -16.93
N ALA A 53 1.80 -9.16 -16.25
CA ALA A 53 0.79 -10.07 -16.77
C ALA A 53 -0.65 -9.53 -16.67
N GLY A 54 -0.87 -8.38 -16.00
CA GLY A 54 -2.20 -7.87 -15.67
C GLY A 54 -2.97 -8.75 -14.69
N ASP A 55 -2.26 -9.60 -13.92
CA ASP A 55 -2.85 -10.50 -12.94
C ASP A 55 -2.84 -9.86 -11.54
N PHE A 56 -4.00 -9.41 -11.08
CA PHE A 56 -4.17 -8.80 -9.75
C PHE A 56 -4.67 -9.79 -8.70
N SER A 57 -4.77 -11.09 -9.01
CA SER A 57 -5.30 -12.10 -8.07
C SER A 57 -4.40 -12.37 -6.86
N GLN A 58 -3.15 -11.91 -6.92
CA GLN A 58 -2.10 -12.13 -5.92
C GLN A 58 -1.62 -10.79 -5.30
N VAL A 59 -2.48 -9.76 -5.33
CA VAL A 59 -2.20 -8.50 -4.62
C VAL A 59 -2.27 -8.75 -3.12
N GLU A 60 -1.25 -8.28 -2.39
CA GLU A 60 -1.23 -8.30 -0.94
C GLU A 60 -1.71 -6.97 -0.39
N VAL A 61 -2.53 -7.01 0.66
CA VAL A 61 -3.13 -5.81 1.29
C VAL A 61 -2.72 -5.75 2.74
N TRP A 62 -2.09 -4.64 3.13
CA TRP A 62 -1.65 -4.38 4.49
C TRP A 62 -2.45 -3.22 5.06
N LEU A 63 -2.83 -3.31 6.33
CA LEU A 63 -3.39 -2.21 7.11
C LEU A 63 -2.40 -1.89 8.22
N GLU A 64 -1.98 -0.63 8.31
CA GLU A 64 -1.28 -0.10 9.49
C GLU A 64 -2.16 0.95 10.16
N CYS A 65 -2.31 0.87 11.48
CA CYS A 65 -3.00 1.87 12.31
C CYS A 65 -2.39 1.89 13.72
N HIS A 66 -2.62 2.95 14.50
CA HIS A 66 -2.10 3.05 15.88
C HIS A 66 -2.69 2.01 16.84
#